data_AF-A0A660PTU5-F1
#
_entry.id   AF-A0A660PTU5-F1
#
_cell.length_a   1.000
_cell.length_b   1.000
_cell.length_c   1.000
_cell.angle_alpha   90.00
_cell.angle_beta   90.00
_cell.angle_gamma   90.00
#
_symmetry.space_group_name_H-M   'P 1'
#
loop_
_entity.id
_entity.type
_entity.pdbx_description
1 polymer ?
#
loop_
_entity_poly.entity_id
_entity_poly.type
_entity_poly.pdbx_seq_one_letter_code
_entity_poly.pdbx_strand_id
1 'polypeptide(L)'
;KSDTEKDELVKKIKAKREAGQAGREVTSFDIPRISSLEKIVLTITSLLLIASLFLPWFSGYHEYEVVSEVAPAEEQAVLVDSLADSLGMEMIDSTALAAEVTGTLEGEAVEEPGEPATPAETETIQAAKDDKGFSSITAARKRKEIRREHLEANALAALPMLGKVLSSGFILKITGILFLIYILFCVGGGFYNLYALYWFKGDPDTRAMKLKKVMKFAWIPVGIWALCLILSFVGASYSFDTTDVIKQIGTSYGTGAYLGILSYGFYLSLACFILNAVKAVEI
;
A
#
# COMPACT_ATOMS: atom_id res chain seq x y z
N LYS A 1 -55.26 -7.83 -15.26
CA LYS A 1 -55.11 -8.97 -14.33
C LYS A 1 -56.38 -9.04 -13.51
N SER A 2 -57.24 -10.02 -13.79
CA SER A 2 -58.53 -10.15 -13.12
C SER A 2 -58.34 -10.58 -11.67
N ASP A 3 -59.30 -10.24 -10.80
CA ASP A 3 -59.21 -10.59 -9.38
C ASP A 3 -59.22 -12.10 -9.12
N THR A 4 -59.72 -12.88 -10.08
CA THR A 4 -59.61 -14.35 -10.09
C THR A 4 -58.16 -14.85 -10.18
N GLU A 5 -57.29 -14.22 -10.95
CA GLU A 5 -55.87 -14.59 -11.02
C GLU A 5 -55.15 -14.30 -9.70
N LYS A 6 -55.56 -13.26 -8.98
CA LYS A 6 -54.98 -12.90 -7.68
C LYS A 6 -55.36 -13.93 -6.62
N ASP A 7 -56.61 -14.36 -6.59
CA ASP A 7 -57.08 -15.35 -5.60
C ASP A 7 -56.45 -16.73 -5.81
N GLU A 8 -56.24 -17.14 -7.06
CA GLU A 8 -55.50 -18.37 -7.38
C GLU A 8 -54.04 -18.30 -6.96
N LEU A 9 -53.39 -17.14 -7.16
CA LEU A 9 -52.02 -16.91 -6.70
C LEU A 9 -51.95 -16.95 -5.16
N VAL A 10 -52.88 -16.31 -4.46
CA VAL A 10 -52.94 -16.32 -2.98
C VAL A 10 -53.18 -17.74 -2.45
N LYS A 11 -54.06 -18.53 -3.07
CA LYS A 11 -54.27 -19.94 -2.70
C LYS A 11 -53.04 -20.81 -2.95
N LYS A 12 -52.37 -20.65 -4.10
CA LYS A 12 -51.10 -21.35 -4.37
C LYS A 12 -50.00 -20.97 -3.38
N ILE A 13 -49.92 -19.71 -2.97
CA ILE A 13 -48.94 -19.25 -1.97
C ILE A 13 -49.25 -19.85 -0.59
N LYS A 14 -50.52 -19.87 -0.16
CA LYS A 14 -50.92 -20.50 1.10
C LYS A 14 -50.64 -22.00 1.12
N ALA A 15 -51.02 -22.71 0.05
CA ALA A 15 -50.75 -24.15 -0.07
C ALA A 15 -49.25 -24.47 -0.08
N LYS A 16 -48.41 -23.63 -0.73
CA LYS A 16 -46.95 -23.77 -0.69
C LYS A 16 -46.36 -23.50 0.70
N ARG A 17 -46.91 -22.53 1.45
CA ARG A 17 -46.52 -22.27 2.85
C ARG A 17 -46.93 -23.42 3.77
N GLU A 18 -48.11 -24.01 3.57
CA GLU A 18 -48.59 -25.17 4.34
C GLU A 18 -47.80 -26.44 4.02
N ALA A 19 -47.33 -26.60 2.78
CA ALA A 19 -46.48 -27.72 2.36
C ALA A 19 -44.98 -27.56 2.74
N GLY A 20 -44.60 -26.46 3.41
CA GLY A 20 -43.22 -26.20 3.83
C GLY A 20 -42.25 -25.85 2.68
N GLN A 21 -42.74 -25.62 1.45
CA GLN A 21 -41.93 -25.16 0.32
C GLN A 21 -41.74 -23.64 0.38
N ALA A 22 -40.76 -23.22 1.18
CA ALA A 22 -40.39 -21.82 1.39
C ALA A 22 -39.42 -21.30 0.32
N GLY A 23 -39.81 -21.37 -0.95
CA GLY A 23 -39.12 -20.72 -2.07
C GLY A 23 -39.43 -19.23 -2.16
N ARG A 24 -38.53 -18.45 -2.79
CA ARG A 24 -38.65 -17.00 -3.02
C ARG A 24 -40.00 -16.66 -3.69
N GLU A 25 -40.73 -15.68 -3.16
CA GLU A 25 -42.14 -15.38 -3.47
C GLU A 25 -42.45 -15.00 -4.95
N VAL A 26 -41.45 -14.96 -5.85
CA VAL A 26 -41.61 -14.49 -7.25
C VAL A 26 -40.99 -15.41 -8.31
N THR A 27 -40.48 -16.60 -7.98
CA THR A 27 -39.91 -17.50 -9.01
C THR A 27 -40.64 -18.84 -9.07
N SER A 28 -41.15 -19.18 -10.26
CA SER A 28 -41.77 -20.47 -10.57
C SER A 28 -40.79 -21.66 -10.50
N PHE A 29 -39.51 -21.40 -10.22
CA PHE A 29 -38.46 -22.40 -10.06
C PHE A 29 -38.04 -22.48 -8.59
N ASP A 30 -38.01 -23.70 -8.04
CA ASP A 30 -37.39 -24.04 -6.75
C ASP A 30 -35.86 -23.85 -6.85
N ILE A 31 -35.42 -22.59 -6.90
CA ILE A 31 -34.00 -22.26 -6.84
C ILE A 31 -33.62 -22.28 -5.34
N PRO A 32 -32.63 -23.07 -4.93
CA PRO A 32 -32.16 -23.06 -3.55
C PRO A 32 -31.75 -21.64 -3.15
N ARG A 33 -32.11 -21.22 -1.93
CA ARG A 33 -31.86 -19.86 -1.42
C ARG A 33 -30.37 -19.47 -1.40
N ILE A 34 -29.48 -20.46 -1.46
CA ILE A 34 -28.04 -20.27 -1.67
C ILE A 34 -27.64 -21.13 -2.87
N SER A 35 -27.20 -20.48 -3.95
CA SER A 35 -26.66 -21.15 -5.13
C SER A 35 -25.31 -21.80 -4.83
N SER A 36 -24.97 -22.91 -5.50
CA SER A 36 -23.64 -23.53 -5.38
C SER A 36 -22.52 -22.56 -5.75
N LEU A 37 -22.76 -21.64 -6.69
CA LEU A 37 -21.81 -20.59 -7.06
C LEU A 37 -21.58 -19.60 -5.91
N GLU A 38 -22.65 -19.21 -5.20
CA GLU A 38 -22.53 -18.31 -4.04
C GLU A 38 -21.72 -18.96 -2.92
N LYS A 39 -21.91 -20.27 -2.70
CA LYS A 39 -21.07 -21.01 -1.74
C LYS A 39 -19.60 -20.97 -2.14
N ILE A 40 -19.27 -21.21 -3.40
CA ILE A 40 -17.89 -21.15 -3.89
C ILE A 40 -17.30 -19.76 -3.69
N VAL A 41 -18.03 -18.71 -4.08
CA VAL A 41 -17.60 -17.31 -3.92
C VAL A 41 -17.35 -16.97 -2.45
N LEU A 42 -18.27 -17.35 -1.55
CA LEU A 42 -18.14 -17.10 -0.11
C LEU A 42 -16.97 -17.87 0.51
N THR A 43 -16.73 -19.10 0.08
CA THR A 43 -15.57 -19.89 0.51
C THR A 43 -14.27 -19.23 0.07
N ILE A 44 -14.15 -18.87 -1.22
CA ILE A 44 -12.95 -18.19 -1.75
C ILE A 44 -12.73 -16.88 -1.02
N THR A 45 -13.77 -16.06 -0.86
CA THR A 45 -13.68 -14.77 -0.18
C THR A 45 -13.24 -14.94 1.27
N SER A 46 -13.73 -15.97 1.98
CA SER A 46 -13.33 -16.23 3.37
C SER A 46 -11.89 -16.72 3.47
N LEU A 47 -11.42 -17.54 2.52
CA LEU A 47 -10.03 -17.97 2.45
C LEU A 47 -9.09 -16.81 2.12
N LEU A 48 -9.45 -15.97 1.14
CA LEU A 48 -8.69 -14.76 0.80
C LEU A 48 -8.61 -13.79 1.97
N LEU A 49 -9.66 -13.69 2.76
CA LEU A 49 -9.71 -12.82 3.94
C LEU A 49 -8.74 -13.32 5.03
N ILE A 50 -8.61 -14.63 5.24
CA ILE A 50 -7.57 -15.21 6.10
C ILE A 50 -6.18 -15.03 5.49
N ALA A 51 -6.01 -15.32 4.20
CA ALA A 51 -4.74 -15.19 3.49
C ALA A 51 -4.23 -13.74 3.50
N SER A 52 -5.14 -12.76 3.46
CA SER A 52 -4.81 -11.33 3.47
C SER A 52 -3.99 -10.94 4.69
N LEU A 53 -4.12 -11.63 5.83
CA LEU A 53 -3.36 -11.35 7.05
C LEU A 53 -1.85 -11.61 6.90
N PHE A 54 -1.48 -12.46 5.94
CA PHE A 54 -0.10 -12.80 5.61
C PHE A 54 0.47 -11.94 4.50
N LEU A 55 -0.35 -11.09 3.88
CA LEU A 55 0.10 -10.11 2.92
C LEU A 55 0.51 -8.82 3.66
N PRO A 56 1.38 -8.00 3.05
CA PRO A 56 1.68 -6.64 3.47
C PRO A 56 0.40 -5.82 3.64
N TRP A 57 0.18 -5.36 4.87
CA TRP A 57 -0.92 -4.45 5.22
C TRP A 57 -0.46 -3.01 5.31
N PHE A 58 0.76 -2.83 5.78
CA PHE A 58 1.39 -1.53 5.91
C PHE A 58 2.68 -1.55 5.09
N SER A 59 2.88 -0.52 4.28
CA SER A 59 4.09 -0.28 3.52
C SER A 59 4.62 1.11 3.83
N GLY A 60 5.93 1.22 3.97
CA GLY A 60 6.62 2.49 4.12
C GLY A 60 8.02 2.39 3.51
N TYR A 61 8.71 3.52 3.37
CA TYR A 61 10.13 3.52 3.01
C TYR A 61 10.98 4.28 4.03
N HIS A 62 12.15 3.73 4.33
CA HIS A 62 13.25 4.47 4.94
C HIS A 62 14.09 5.10 3.85
N GLU A 63 14.52 6.35 4.06
CA GLU A 63 15.57 6.97 3.25
C GLU A 63 16.85 6.99 4.06
N TYR A 64 17.90 6.35 3.55
CA TYR A 64 19.25 6.48 4.08
C TYR A 64 20.08 7.33 3.11
N GLU A 65 20.76 8.35 3.64
CA GLU A 65 21.75 9.11 2.87
C GLU A 65 23.04 8.29 2.82
N VAL A 66 23.30 7.63 1.69
CA VAL A 66 24.62 7.02 1.46
C VAL A 66 25.54 8.15 1.03
N VAL A 67 26.33 8.65 1.98
CA VAL A 67 27.44 9.54 1.66
C VAL A 67 28.53 8.67 1.03
N SER A 68 28.48 8.54 -0.29
CA SER A 68 29.59 7.98 -1.04
C SER A 68 30.77 8.94 -0.88
N GLU A 69 31.68 8.64 0.05
CA GLU A 69 33.00 9.24 0.07
C GLU A 69 33.68 8.83 -1.23
N VAL A 70 33.60 9.69 -2.24
CA VAL A 70 34.48 9.59 -3.40
C VAL A 70 35.88 9.80 -2.83
N ALA A 71 36.66 8.73 -2.74
CA ALA A 71 38.07 8.80 -2.38
C ALA A 71 38.72 9.91 -3.21
N PRO A 72 39.51 10.82 -2.61
CA PRO A 72 40.17 11.87 -3.35
C PRO A 72 41.00 11.22 -4.47
N ALA A 73 40.82 11.71 -5.69
CA ALA A 73 41.47 11.21 -6.90
C ALA A 73 42.99 11.48 -6.94
N GLU A 74 43.66 11.50 -5.78
CA GLU A 74 45.10 11.72 -5.66
C GLU A 74 45.91 10.41 -5.61
N GLU A 75 45.27 9.27 -5.33
CA GLU A 75 45.99 7.98 -5.21
C GLU A 75 46.04 7.14 -6.50
N GLN A 76 45.37 7.57 -7.58
CA GLN A 76 45.44 6.88 -8.89
C GLN A 76 46.49 7.46 -9.85
N ALA A 77 47.11 8.61 -9.53
CA ALA A 77 48.15 9.18 -10.38
C ALA A 77 49.51 8.46 -10.23
N VAL A 78 49.76 7.77 -9.11
CA VAL A 78 51.07 7.13 -8.85
C VAL A 78 51.18 5.74 -9.50
N LEU A 79 50.06 5.08 -9.83
CA LEU A 79 50.07 3.73 -10.41
C LEU A 79 50.08 3.69 -11.95
N VAL A 80 49.85 4.82 -12.63
CA VAL A 80 49.92 4.89 -14.10
C VAL A 80 51.36 5.17 -14.57
N ASP A 81 52.15 5.89 -13.78
CA ASP A 81 53.55 6.21 -14.12
C ASP A 81 54.50 5.00 -13.94
N SER A 82 54.15 4.04 -13.07
CA SER A 82 54.96 2.82 -12.88
C SER A 82 54.63 1.70 -13.87
N LEU A 83 53.57 1.81 -14.67
CA LEU A 83 53.17 0.80 -15.66
C LEU A 83 53.54 1.19 -17.10
N ALA A 84 53.82 2.48 -17.36
CA ALA A 84 54.20 2.98 -18.68
C ALA A 84 55.63 2.59 -19.10
N ASP A 85 56.50 2.23 -18.15
CA ASP A 85 57.92 1.94 -18.42
C ASP A 85 58.22 0.44 -18.74
N SER A 86 57.20 -0.44 -18.70
CA SER A 86 57.41 -1.90 -18.84
C SER A 86 56.74 -2.54 -20.08
N LEU A 87 56.11 -1.78 -20.98
CA LEU A 87 55.44 -2.34 -22.16
C LEU A 87 55.89 -1.65 -23.44
N GLY A 88 57.19 -1.81 -23.72
CA GLY A 88 57.77 -1.60 -25.04
C GLY A 88 57.61 -2.84 -25.92
N MET A 89 56.83 -2.68 -26.99
CA MET A 89 56.98 -3.33 -28.31
C MET A 89 56.46 -4.77 -28.50
N GLU A 90 55.31 -4.92 -29.19
CA GLU A 90 55.27 -5.35 -30.60
C GLU A 90 53.84 -5.29 -31.19
N MET A 91 53.80 -5.18 -32.51
CA MET A 91 52.67 -4.97 -33.42
C MET A 91 51.61 -6.11 -33.33
N ILE A 92 50.38 -6.07 -33.87
CA ILE A 92 49.95 -5.87 -35.27
C ILE A 92 48.41 -5.72 -35.28
N ASP A 93 47.95 -4.71 -36.04
CA ASP A 93 46.83 -4.63 -36.98
C ASP A 93 45.66 -5.67 -36.92
N SER A 94 44.42 -5.16 -36.84
CA SER A 94 43.23 -5.74 -37.48
C SER A 94 42.02 -4.79 -37.40
N THR A 95 41.89 -3.97 -38.45
CA THR A 95 40.69 -3.69 -39.26
C THR A 95 39.26 -3.95 -38.74
N ALA A 96 38.41 -2.96 -39.06
CA ALA A 96 36.97 -3.01 -39.39
C ALA A 96 35.99 -3.05 -38.19
N LEU A 97 34.88 -2.31 -38.14
CA LEU A 97 34.07 -1.68 -39.19
C LEU A 97 33.09 -0.66 -38.51
N ALA A 98 32.82 0.46 -39.21
CA ALA A 98 31.61 1.33 -39.28
C ALA A 98 30.60 1.39 -38.10
N ALA A 99 29.97 2.52 -37.75
CA ALA A 99 29.36 3.57 -38.58
C ALA A 99 28.96 4.77 -37.68
N GLU A 100 29.17 6.03 -38.11
CA GLU A 100 28.11 7.01 -38.49
C GLU A 100 27.78 8.03 -37.35
N VAL A 101 28.31 9.26 -37.37
CA VAL A 101 27.73 10.52 -37.93
C VAL A 101 26.45 10.93 -37.16
N THR A 102 26.35 12.04 -36.41
CA THR A 102 26.27 13.47 -36.85
C THR A 102 26.19 14.40 -35.61
N GLY A 103 26.89 15.56 -35.58
CA GLY A 103 26.34 16.94 -35.55
C GLY A 103 25.82 17.43 -34.17
N THR A 104 26.42 18.33 -33.37
CA THR A 104 26.72 19.79 -33.52
C THR A 104 25.51 20.58 -34.09
N LEU A 105 24.95 21.66 -33.51
CA LEU A 105 25.44 22.88 -32.81
C LEU A 105 24.28 23.63 -32.09
N GLU A 106 24.64 24.54 -31.17
CA GLU A 106 24.08 25.90 -30.88
C GLU A 106 22.58 26.05 -30.51
N GLY A 107 22.12 26.86 -29.56
CA GLY A 107 22.67 27.98 -28.79
C GLY A 107 21.51 28.98 -28.59
N GLU A 108 21.32 29.57 -27.41
CA GLU A 108 20.86 30.97 -27.26
C GLU A 108 20.78 31.42 -25.80
N ALA A 109 21.31 32.61 -25.56
CA ALA A 109 21.34 33.35 -24.32
C ALA A 109 20.24 34.41 -24.31
N VAL A 110 19.76 34.77 -23.11
CA VAL A 110 19.07 36.04 -22.85
C VAL A 110 19.52 36.55 -21.48
N GLU A 111 20.29 37.64 -21.49
CA GLU A 111 20.48 38.62 -20.39
C GLU A 111 19.16 39.40 -20.19
N GLU A 112 18.81 39.95 -19.02
CA GLU A 112 19.34 41.20 -18.41
C GLU A 112 18.50 41.54 -17.11
N PRO A 113 18.64 42.68 -16.38
CA PRO A 113 19.41 42.83 -15.13
C PRO A 113 18.66 43.45 -13.91
N GLY A 114 19.36 43.61 -12.78
CA GLY A 114 19.11 44.65 -11.73
C GLY A 114 18.87 44.13 -10.31
N GLU A 115 19.88 43.94 -9.45
CA GLU A 115 20.47 44.85 -8.43
C GLU A 115 19.80 44.79 -7.01
N PRO A 116 20.48 45.18 -5.90
CA PRO A 116 21.06 44.22 -4.96
C PRO A 116 20.69 44.45 -3.47
N ALA A 117 21.09 43.49 -2.60
CA ALA A 117 21.69 43.70 -1.26
C ALA A 117 21.24 42.62 -0.26
N THR A 118 22.19 41.80 0.22
CA THR A 118 22.50 41.50 1.64
C THR A 118 23.56 40.38 1.64
N PRO A 119 24.82 40.61 2.07
CA PRO A 119 25.80 39.53 2.14
C PRO A 119 25.65 38.78 3.46
N ALA A 120 25.13 37.55 3.40
CA ALA A 120 25.29 36.58 4.47
C ALA A 120 26.62 35.85 4.27
N GLU A 121 27.38 35.76 5.37
CA GLU A 121 28.70 35.17 5.53
C GLU A 121 28.95 33.96 4.63
N THR A 122 29.76 34.18 3.59
CA THR A 122 30.41 33.11 2.85
C THR A 122 31.78 32.92 3.50
N GLU A 123 31.99 31.79 4.16
CA GLU A 123 33.32 31.35 4.56
C GLU A 123 34.21 31.28 3.31
N THR A 124 35.06 32.29 3.14
CA THR A 124 36.17 32.26 2.19
C THR A 124 37.15 31.18 2.62
N ILE A 125 37.01 29.98 2.04
CA ILE A 125 38.10 29.02 1.97
C ILE A 125 39.21 29.69 1.17
N GLN A 126 40.28 30.08 1.85
CA GLN A 126 41.49 30.61 1.21
C GLN A 126 42.04 29.54 0.27
N ALA A 127 41.95 29.80 -1.03
CA ALA A 127 42.70 29.05 -2.04
C ALA A 127 44.19 29.30 -1.80
N ALA A 128 44.91 28.26 -1.37
CA ALA A 128 46.36 28.26 -1.45
C ALA A 128 46.76 28.38 -2.92
N LYS A 129 47.43 29.48 -3.28
CA LYS A 129 48.03 29.65 -4.60
C LYS A 129 49.24 28.73 -4.70
N ASP A 130 49.19 27.80 -5.65
CA ASP A 130 50.38 27.12 -6.15
C ASP A 130 51.01 27.96 -7.28
N ASP A 131 52.34 28.05 -7.32
CA ASP A 131 53.12 29.02 -8.13
C ASP A 131 53.07 28.78 -9.65
N LYS A 132 52.12 27.98 -10.15
CA LYS A 132 51.97 27.63 -11.57
C LYS A 132 50.63 28.02 -12.22
N GLY A 133 49.81 28.82 -11.54
CA GLY A 133 48.70 29.53 -12.20
C GLY A 133 47.54 28.65 -12.71
N PHE A 134 47.36 27.44 -12.18
CA PHE A 134 46.15 26.64 -12.41
C PHE A 134 45.27 26.64 -11.16
N SER A 135 44.14 27.35 -11.21
CA SER A 135 43.05 27.20 -10.25
C SER A 135 42.12 26.07 -10.71
N SER A 136 42.40 24.82 -10.31
CA SER A 136 41.41 23.76 -10.42
C SER A 136 40.38 23.96 -9.30
N ILE A 137 39.23 24.55 -9.64
CA ILE A 137 38.04 24.49 -8.80
C ILE A 137 37.47 23.07 -8.96
N THR A 138 38.12 22.08 -8.35
CA THR A 138 37.54 20.76 -8.20
C THR A 138 36.60 20.82 -7.00
N ALA A 139 35.48 21.51 -7.15
CA ALA A 139 34.38 21.40 -6.20
C ALA A 139 33.87 19.96 -6.31
N ALA A 140 34.41 19.08 -5.45
CA ALA A 140 33.90 17.73 -5.27
C ALA A 140 32.45 17.86 -4.77
N ARG A 141 31.51 17.93 -5.72
CA ARG A 141 30.08 17.95 -5.43
C ARG A 141 29.77 16.58 -4.86
N LYS A 142 29.75 16.46 -3.53
CA LYS A 142 29.32 15.24 -2.83
C LYS A 142 27.94 14.88 -3.37
N ARG A 143 27.88 13.89 -4.26
CA ARG A 143 26.63 13.40 -4.83
C ARG A 143 25.94 12.60 -3.73
N LYS A 144 24.95 13.20 -3.07
CA LYS A 144 24.11 12.50 -2.11
C LYS A 144 23.32 11.42 -2.87
N GLU A 145 23.63 10.15 -2.63
CA GLU A 145 22.82 9.04 -3.12
C GLU A 145 21.76 8.73 -2.05
N ILE A 146 20.50 9.07 -2.34
CA ILE A 146 19.37 8.74 -1.48
C ILE A 146 18.94 7.31 -1.84
N ARG A 147 19.18 6.35 -0.95
CA ARG A 147 18.63 4.99 -1.10
C ARG A 147 17.34 4.85 -0.32
N ARG A 148 16.35 4.24 -0.96
CA ARG A 148 15.04 3.93 -0.37
C ARG A 148 14.94 2.44 -0.11
N GLU A 149 14.74 2.06 1.15
CA GLU A 149 14.46 0.68 1.53
C GLU A 149 12.99 0.55 1.90
N HIS A 150 12.28 -0.34 1.20
CA HIS A 150 10.87 -0.59 1.44
C HIS A 150 10.69 -1.51 2.65
N LEU A 151 9.97 -1.02 3.67
CA LEU A 151 9.48 -1.83 4.76
C LEU A 151 8.05 -2.24 4.49
N GLU A 152 7.81 -3.53 4.55
CA GLU A 152 6.49 -4.12 4.45
C GLU A 152 6.19 -4.86 5.76
N ALA A 153 5.06 -4.55 6.37
CA ALA A 153 4.57 -5.21 7.56
C ALA A 153 3.24 -5.89 7.28
N ASN A 154 3.21 -7.21 7.49
CA ASN A 154 1.98 -7.99 7.47
C ASN A 154 1.11 -7.66 8.69
N ALA A 155 -0.18 -8.00 8.66
CA ALA A 155 -1.13 -7.67 9.73
C ALA A 155 -0.65 -8.12 11.12
N LEU A 156 -0.06 -9.32 11.22
CA LEU A 156 0.46 -9.87 12.47
C LEU A 156 1.75 -9.18 12.92
N ALA A 157 2.65 -8.87 11.98
CA ALA A 157 3.90 -8.15 12.25
C ALA A 157 3.65 -6.69 12.69
N ALA A 158 2.51 -6.12 12.31
CA ALA A 158 2.10 -4.78 12.69
C ALA A 158 1.57 -4.67 14.13
N LEU A 159 1.20 -5.78 14.79
CA LEU A 159 0.70 -5.78 16.18
C LEU A 159 1.68 -5.14 17.19
N PRO A 160 2.99 -5.47 17.22
CA PRO A 160 3.93 -4.78 18.10
C PRO A 160 4.11 -3.30 17.72
N MET A 161 4.05 -2.95 16.43
CA MET A 161 4.15 -1.55 15.97
C MET A 161 2.94 -0.72 16.41
N LEU A 162 1.74 -1.31 16.39
CA LEU A 162 0.52 -0.69 16.90
C LEU A 162 0.64 -0.28 18.38
N GLY A 163 1.38 -1.05 19.20
CA GLY A 163 1.67 -0.68 20.59
C GLY A 163 2.33 0.70 20.73
N LYS A 164 3.24 1.05 19.83
CA LYS A 164 3.87 2.39 19.80
C LYS A 164 2.87 3.47 19.40
N VAL A 165 1.99 3.18 18.43
CA VAL A 165 0.92 4.08 17.98
C VAL A 165 -0.08 4.36 19.11
N LEU A 166 -0.38 3.39 19.98
CA LEU A 166 -1.25 3.58 21.15
C LEU A 166 -0.68 4.50 22.23
N SER A 167 0.63 4.78 22.21
CA SER A 167 1.25 5.76 23.09
C SER A 167 1.04 7.21 22.60
N SER A 168 0.67 7.40 21.33
CA SER A 168 0.65 8.71 20.66
C SER A 168 -0.63 9.52 20.88
N GLY A 169 -0.86 10.57 20.07
CA GLY A 169 -2.02 11.45 20.20
C GLY A 169 -3.35 10.69 20.21
N PHE A 170 -4.37 11.27 20.87
CA PHE A 170 -5.67 10.61 21.10
C PHE A 170 -6.30 9.99 19.84
N ILE A 171 -6.24 10.69 18.70
CA ILE A 171 -6.78 10.23 17.42
C ILE A 171 -6.04 8.98 16.91
N LEU A 172 -4.72 8.95 17.03
CA LEU A 172 -3.91 7.80 16.65
C LEU A 172 -4.18 6.60 17.56
N LYS A 173 -4.44 6.81 18.85
CA LYS A 173 -4.86 5.73 19.77
C LYS A 173 -6.17 5.09 19.32
N ILE A 174 -7.18 5.90 19.00
CA ILE A 174 -8.47 5.41 18.50
C ILE A 174 -8.27 4.64 17.20
N THR A 175 -7.52 5.21 16.25
CA THR A 175 -7.23 4.58 14.96
C THR A 175 -6.53 3.24 15.16
N GLY A 176 -5.54 3.16 16.05
CA GLY A 176 -4.86 1.90 16.39
C GLY A 176 -5.78 0.84 16.98
N ILE A 177 -6.68 1.21 17.90
CA ILE A 177 -7.69 0.30 18.46
C ILE A 177 -8.65 -0.19 17.37
N LEU A 178 -9.09 0.71 16.49
CA LEU A 178 -9.96 0.37 15.36
C LEU A 178 -9.31 -0.63 14.42
N PHE A 179 -8.02 -0.47 14.10
CA PHE A 179 -7.27 -1.44 13.31
C PHE A 179 -7.11 -2.79 14.02
N LEU A 180 -6.90 -2.81 15.34
CA LEU A 180 -6.84 -4.05 16.11
C LEU A 180 -8.17 -4.80 16.02
N ILE A 181 -9.29 -4.09 16.22
CA ILE A 181 -10.64 -4.65 16.05
C ILE A 181 -10.82 -5.16 14.61
N TYR A 182 -10.38 -4.40 13.60
CA TYR A 182 -10.44 -4.80 12.20
C TYR A 182 -9.67 -6.12 11.93
N ILE A 183 -8.45 -6.27 12.47
CA ILE A 183 -7.66 -7.51 12.36
C ILE A 183 -8.39 -8.69 13.02
N LEU A 184 -9.00 -8.48 14.20
CA LEU A 184 -9.81 -9.50 14.85
C LEU A 184 -11.02 -9.91 14.01
N PHE A 185 -11.67 -8.95 13.33
CA PHE A 185 -12.74 -9.24 12.38
C PHE A 185 -12.23 -10.00 11.15
N CYS A 186 -10.99 -9.78 10.71
CA CYS A 186 -10.42 -10.57 9.63
C CYS A 186 -10.32 -12.05 10.03
N VAL A 187 -9.69 -12.33 11.16
CA VAL A 187 -9.57 -13.71 11.65
C VAL A 187 -10.96 -14.30 11.94
N GLY A 188 -11.73 -13.63 12.79
CA GLY A 188 -13.03 -14.10 13.25
C GLY A 188 -14.05 -14.22 12.12
N GLY A 189 -14.15 -13.21 11.25
CA GLY A 189 -15.07 -13.19 10.12
C GLY A 189 -14.78 -14.27 9.08
N GLY A 190 -13.50 -14.49 8.74
CA GLY A 190 -13.10 -15.55 7.80
C GLY A 190 -13.48 -16.94 8.31
N PHE A 191 -13.08 -17.28 9.55
CA PHE A 191 -13.41 -18.57 10.14
C PHE A 191 -14.91 -18.75 10.40
N TYR A 192 -15.58 -17.70 10.89
CA TYR A 192 -17.00 -17.78 11.24
C TYR A 192 -17.90 -17.86 10.01
N ASN A 193 -17.53 -17.21 8.89
CA ASN A 193 -18.23 -17.38 7.62
C ASN A 193 -18.08 -18.81 7.08
N LEU A 194 -16.88 -19.39 7.10
CA LEU A 194 -16.66 -20.79 6.72
C LEU A 194 -17.45 -21.75 7.61
N TYR A 195 -17.43 -21.51 8.92
CA TYR A 195 -18.21 -22.29 9.88
C TYR A 195 -19.72 -22.18 9.62
N ALA A 196 -20.24 -20.98 9.38
CA ALA A 196 -21.65 -20.77 9.08
C ALA A 196 -22.08 -21.46 7.77
N LEU A 197 -21.19 -21.49 6.77
CA LEU A 197 -21.47 -22.09 5.47
C LEU A 197 -21.53 -23.62 5.50
N TYR A 198 -20.61 -24.26 6.23
CA TYR A 198 -20.44 -25.73 6.20
C TYR A 198 -20.98 -26.44 7.46
N TRP A 199 -20.93 -25.81 8.64
CA TRP A 199 -21.22 -26.47 9.92
C TRP A 199 -22.58 -26.12 10.56
N PHE A 200 -23.31 -25.12 10.05
CA PHE A 200 -24.65 -24.86 10.57
C PHE A 200 -25.60 -26.01 10.25
N LYS A 201 -26.16 -26.62 11.31
CA LYS A 201 -27.21 -27.63 11.23
C LYS A 201 -28.58 -26.98 11.09
N GLY A 202 -29.52 -27.70 10.47
CA GLY A 202 -30.92 -27.28 10.26
C GLY A 202 -31.32 -27.26 8.79
N ASP A 203 -32.55 -26.84 8.52
CA ASP A 203 -33.10 -26.71 7.18
C ASP A 203 -32.33 -25.66 6.37
N PRO A 204 -32.25 -25.80 5.03
CA PRO A 204 -31.52 -24.89 4.16
C PRO A 204 -31.96 -23.43 4.35
N ASP A 205 -33.23 -23.20 4.67
CA ASP A 205 -33.78 -21.87 4.89
C ASP A 205 -33.30 -21.24 6.20
N THR A 206 -33.31 -22.02 7.28
CA THR A 206 -32.80 -21.58 8.58
C THR A 206 -31.31 -21.30 8.51
N ARG A 207 -30.55 -22.08 7.73
CA ARG A 207 -29.12 -21.82 7.48
C ARG A 207 -28.91 -20.51 6.73
N ALA A 208 -29.67 -20.24 5.67
CA ALA A 208 -29.58 -19.00 4.92
C ALA A 208 -29.89 -17.77 5.79
N MET A 209 -30.93 -17.86 6.64
CA MET A 209 -31.27 -16.78 7.57
C MET A 209 -30.20 -16.54 8.64
N LYS A 210 -29.56 -17.61 9.16
CA LYS A 210 -28.43 -17.47 10.07
C LYS A 210 -27.21 -16.88 9.36
N LEU A 211 -26.87 -17.38 8.17
CA LEU A 211 -25.77 -16.88 7.35
C LEU A 211 -25.93 -15.40 7.03
N LYS A 212 -27.14 -14.96 6.66
CA LYS A 212 -27.48 -13.54 6.47
C LYS A 212 -27.16 -12.70 7.69
N LYS A 213 -27.55 -13.15 8.89
CA LYS A 213 -27.24 -12.43 10.14
C LYS A 213 -25.73 -12.34 10.37
N VAL A 214 -25.00 -13.42 10.12
CA VAL A 214 -23.54 -13.45 10.24
C VAL A 214 -22.88 -12.47 9.27
N MET A 215 -23.23 -12.54 7.99
CA MET A 215 -22.61 -11.72 6.95
C MET A 215 -22.96 -10.23 7.07
N LYS A 216 -24.06 -9.87 7.75
CA LYS A 216 -24.34 -8.46 8.08
C LYS A 216 -23.26 -7.82 8.94
N PHE A 217 -22.56 -8.58 9.77
CA PHE A 217 -21.45 -8.06 10.56
C PHE A 217 -20.23 -7.67 9.70
N ALA A 218 -20.17 -8.10 8.43
CA ALA A 218 -19.13 -7.66 7.49
C ALA A 218 -19.19 -6.14 7.20
N TRP A 219 -20.33 -5.47 7.47
CA TRP A 219 -20.41 -4.01 7.41
C TRP A 219 -19.61 -3.30 8.50
N ILE A 220 -19.30 -3.97 9.62
CA ILE A 220 -18.55 -3.35 10.73
C ILE A 220 -17.13 -2.98 10.27
N PRO A 221 -16.31 -3.89 9.71
CA PRO A 221 -14.99 -3.54 9.14
C PRO A 221 -15.03 -2.42 8.10
N VAL A 222 -16.05 -2.41 7.23
CA VAL A 222 -16.23 -1.35 6.24
C VAL A 222 -16.49 0.00 6.92
N GLY A 223 -17.35 0.01 7.95
CA GLY A 223 -17.60 1.19 8.77
C GLY A 223 -16.36 1.65 9.55
N ILE A 224 -15.55 0.71 10.06
CA ILE A 224 -14.27 1.01 10.71
C ILE A 224 -13.33 1.71 9.73
N TRP A 225 -13.18 1.20 8.51
CA TRP A 225 -12.36 1.84 7.49
C TRP A 225 -12.85 3.26 7.17
N ALA A 226 -14.16 3.44 6.96
CA ALA A 226 -14.74 4.75 6.70
C ALA A 226 -14.52 5.73 7.87
N LEU A 227 -14.65 5.25 9.11
CA LEU A 227 -14.38 6.05 10.30
C LEU A 227 -12.91 6.44 10.42
N CYS A 228 -11.97 5.52 10.18
CA CYS A 228 -10.54 5.82 10.14
C CYS A 228 -10.22 6.86 9.06
N LEU A 229 -10.86 6.77 7.89
CA LEU A 229 -10.72 7.77 6.84
C LEU A 229 -11.20 9.15 7.30
N ILE A 230 -12.35 9.24 7.99
CA ILE A 230 -12.84 10.49 8.57
C ILE A 230 -11.86 11.04 9.62
N LEU A 231 -11.37 10.19 10.52
CA LEU A 231 -10.38 10.56 11.54
C LEU A 231 -9.07 11.08 10.92
N SER A 232 -8.69 10.58 9.74
CA SER A 232 -7.50 11.04 9.03
C SER A 232 -7.56 12.50 8.58
N PHE A 233 -8.75 13.09 8.43
CA PHE A 233 -8.90 14.51 8.06
C PHE A 233 -8.66 15.46 9.24
N VAL A 234 -8.88 15.00 10.48
CA VAL A 234 -8.64 15.83 11.68
C VAL A 234 -7.15 16.08 11.87
N GLY A 235 -6.35 15.07 11.54
CA GLY A 235 -4.90 15.07 11.68
C GLY A 235 -4.42 15.03 13.13
N ALA A 236 -3.24 14.46 13.33
CA ALA A 236 -2.63 14.38 14.67
C ALA A 236 -1.11 14.33 14.57
N SER A 237 -0.42 15.05 15.45
CA SER A 237 1.04 14.95 15.55
C SER A 237 1.45 13.63 16.18
N TYR A 238 2.54 13.05 15.68
CA TYR A 238 3.15 11.88 16.31
C TYR A 238 3.84 12.29 17.60
N SER A 239 3.72 11.46 18.65
CA SER A 239 4.43 11.68 19.91
C SER A 239 5.81 11.03 19.94
N PHE A 240 6.17 10.31 18.87
CA PHE A 240 7.42 9.61 18.69
C PHE A 240 8.11 10.15 17.45
N ASP A 241 9.43 10.07 17.43
CA ASP A 241 10.23 10.53 16.29
C ASP A 241 9.94 9.63 15.07
N THR A 242 9.10 10.12 14.15
CA THR A 242 8.75 9.40 12.91
C THR A 242 9.81 9.54 11.84
N THR A 243 10.65 10.56 11.93
CA THR A 243 11.67 10.89 10.92
C THR A 243 12.76 9.83 10.81
N ASP A 244 13.07 9.15 11.91
CA ASP A 244 14.02 8.04 11.94
C ASP A 244 13.45 6.72 11.40
N VAL A 245 12.12 6.54 11.47
CA VAL A 245 11.48 5.23 11.22
C VAL A 245 10.74 5.15 9.89
N ILE A 246 9.97 6.16 9.47
CA ILE A 246 9.32 6.12 8.15
C ILE A 246 9.16 7.56 7.66
N LYS A 247 10.09 8.00 6.81
CA LYS A 247 10.13 9.38 6.33
C LYS A 247 8.91 9.75 5.48
N GLN A 248 8.26 8.76 4.85
CA GLN A 248 7.02 8.91 4.08
C GLN A 248 5.84 9.46 4.91
N ILE A 249 5.83 9.19 6.21
CA ILE A 249 4.71 9.52 7.10
C ILE A 249 4.68 11.02 7.44
N GLY A 250 5.81 11.72 7.24
CA GLY A 250 5.97 13.11 7.61
C GLY A 250 5.89 13.32 9.13
N THR A 251 5.62 14.56 9.54
CA THR A 251 5.56 14.98 10.94
C THR A 251 4.17 14.88 11.56
N SER A 252 3.13 14.69 10.73
CA SER A 252 1.74 14.65 11.17
C SER A 252 0.94 13.57 10.44
N TYR A 253 0.12 12.84 11.19
CA TYR A 253 -0.91 11.97 10.66
C TYR A 253 -1.93 12.80 9.90
N GLY A 254 -2.21 12.39 8.67
CA GLY A 254 -3.22 12.98 7.81
C GLY A 254 -3.71 11.97 6.78
N THR A 255 -4.66 12.35 5.94
CA THR A 255 -5.25 11.45 4.92
C THR A 255 -4.22 10.88 3.95
N GLY A 256 -3.23 11.68 3.55
CA GLY A 256 -2.13 11.22 2.68
C GLY A 256 -1.27 10.14 3.34
N ALA A 257 -0.89 10.34 4.61
CA ALA A 257 -0.16 9.33 5.37
C ALA A 257 -1.02 8.08 5.58
N TYR A 258 -2.30 8.24 5.95
CA TYR A 258 -3.22 7.13 6.15
C TYR A 258 -3.34 6.24 4.91
N LEU A 259 -3.65 6.82 3.74
CA LEU A 259 -3.80 6.07 2.50
C LEU A 259 -2.46 5.56 1.96
N GLY A 260 -1.38 6.32 2.16
CA GLY A 260 -0.04 5.99 1.67
C GLY A 260 0.64 4.85 2.41
N ILE A 261 0.29 4.62 3.68
CA ILE A 261 0.83 3.50 4.46
C ILE A 261 0.04 2.21 4.17
N LEU A 262 -1.24 2.30 3.80
CA LEU A 262 -2.05 1.11 3.52
C LEU A 262 -1.57 0.39 2.25
N SER A 263 -1.36 -0.91 2.38
CA SER A 263 -0.90 -1.78 1.30
C SER A 263 -2.01 -2.73 0.82
N TYR A 264 -1.68 -3.56 -0.18
CA TYR A 264 -2.64 -4.39 -0.91
C TYR A 264 -3.35 -5.43 -0.05
N GLY A 265 -2.70 -5.97 0.99
CA GLY A 265 -3.33 -6.93 1.91
C GLY A 265 -4.53 -6.33 2.63
N PHE A 266 -4.44 -5.05 3.02
CA PHE A 266 -5.56 -4.33 3.61
C PHE A 266 -6.70 -4.16 2.61
N TYR A 267 -6.42 -3.65 1.40
CA TYR A 267 -7.46 -3.45 0.38
C TYR A 267 -8.12 -4.75 -0.07
N LEU A 268 -7.36 -5.85 -0.14
CA LEU A 268 -7.91 -7.17 -0.43
C LEU A 268 -8.90 -7.61 0.67
N SER A 269 -8.55 -7.43 1.94
CA SER A 269 -9.46 -7.72 3.06
C SER A 269 -10.73 -6.87 3.01
N LEU A 270 -10.59 -5.57 2.67
CA LEU A 270 -11.70 -4.64 2.56
C LEU A 270 -12.65 -5.04 1.43
N ALA A 271 -12.11 -5.41 0.26
CA ALA A 271 -12.89 -5.91 -0.86
C ALA A 271 -13.66 -7.19 -0.48
N CYS A 272 -13.02 -8.11 0.27
CA CYS A 272 -13.67 -9.31 0.77
C CYS A 272 -14.83 -8.99 1.73
N PHE A 273 -14.67 -8.02 2.63
CA PHE A 273 -15.76 -7.58 3.50
C PHE A 273 -16.90 -6.94 2.73
N ILE A 274 -16.62 -6.08 1.75
CA ILE A 274 -17.65 -5.46 0.91
C ILE A 274 -18.43 -6.53 0.14
N LEU A 275 -17.74 -7.50 -0.47
CA LEU A 275 -18.40 -8.60 -1.19
C LEU A 275 -19.29 -9.43 -0.26
N ASN A 276 -18.79 -9.79 0.93
CA ASN A 276 -19.58 -10.51 1.93
C ASN A 276 -20.79 -9.67 2.38
N ALA A 277 -20.61 -8.37 2.59
CA ALA A 277 -21.68 -7.47 3.03
C ALA A 277 -22.78 -7.29 1.97
N VAL A 278 -22.41 -7.13 0.70
CA VAL A 278 -23.34 -7.04 -0.44
C VAL A 278 -24.10 -8.35 -0.60
N LYS A 279 -23.41 -9.49 -0.55
CA LYS A 279 -24.04 -10.81 -0.63
C LYS A 279 -25.03 -11.06 0.52
N ALA A 280 -24.78 -10.49 1.70
CA ALA A 280 -25.72 -10.57 2.82
C ALA A 280 -27.06 -9.88 2.55
N VAL A 281 -27.09 -8.87 1.68
CA VAL A 281 -28.32 -8.14 1.30
C VAL A 281 -29.12 -8.93 0.28
N GLU A 282 -28.44 -9.62 -0.63
CA GLU A 282 -29.06 -10.41 -1.71
C GLU A 282 -29.76 -11.69 -1.21
N ILE A 283 -29.15 -12.38 -0.23
CA ILE A 283 -29.69 -13.58 0.45
C ILE A 283 -30.92 -13.19 1.29
#